data_AF-A0A4Q5HFB8-F1
#
_entry.id   AF-A0A4Q5HFB8-F1
#
_cell.length_a   1.000
_cell.length_b   1.000
_cell.length_c   1.000
_cell.angle_alpha   90.00
_cell.angle_beta   90.00
_cell.angle_gamma   90.00
#
_symmetry.space_group_name_H-M   'P 1'
#
loop_
_entity.id
_entity.type
_entity.pdbx_description
1 polymer ?
#
loop_
_entity_poly.entity_id
_entity_poly.type
_entity_poly.pdbx_seq_one_letter_code
_entity_poly.pdbx_strand_id
1 'polypeptide(L)' 'MNIGLVDVDGHNFPNFALMRLSACYKAKGHRVEWAAPRQRYDKVLASKVFTFTPDYDYDLLDVGEVVRGGTG' A
#
# COMPACT_ATOMS: atom_id res chain seq x y z
N MET A 1 8.96 6.10 -10.22
CA MET A 1 7.64 5.53 -9.91
C MET A 1 7.20 6.05 -8.56
N ASN A 2 5.98 6.57 -8.51
CA ASN A 2 5.29 6.91 -7.28
C ASN A 2 4.55 5.66 -6.79
N ILE A 3 4.92 5.21 -5.61
CA ILE A 3 4.38 4.00 -5.00
C ILE A 3 3.58 4.39 -3.77
N GLY A 4 2.29 4.05 -3.77
CA GLY A 4 1.41 4.20 -2.63
C GLY A 4 1.45 2.95 -1.77
N LEU A 5 1.55 3.10 -0.45
CA LEU A 5 1.37 2.01 0.51
C LEU A 5 -0.04 2.12 1.10
N VAL A 6 -0.76 1.00 1.15
CA VAL A 6 -2.07 0.89 1.80
C VAL A 6 -2.00 -0.18 2.87
N ASP A 7 -2.19 0.24 4.11
CA ASP A 7 -2.38 -0.67 5.24
C ASP A 7 -3.88 -0.86 5.44
N VAL A 8 -4.41 -2.00 5.00
CA VAL A 8 -5.88 -2.22 4.93
C VAL A 8 -6.49 -2.28 6.32
N ASP A 9 -5.75 -2.84 7.28
CA ASP A 9 -6.17 -2.97 8.67
C ASP A 9 -5.95 -1.69 9.49
N GLY A 10 -5.30 -0.67 8.90
CA GLY A 10 -4.95 0.59 9.54
C GLY A 10 -3.63 0.57 10.32
N HIS A 11 -3.06 1.76 10.56
CA HIS A 11 -1.71 1.96 11.11
C HIS A 11 -1.52 1.64 12.60
N ASN A 12 -2.35 0.79 13.20
CA ASN A 12 -2.27 0.47 14.63
C ASN A 12 -1.31 -0.68 14.96
N PHE A 13 -0.68 -1.30 13.95
CA PHE A 13 0.27 -2.38 14.16
C PHE A 13 1.37 -2.37 13.08
N PRO A 14 2.54 -2.95 13.36
CA PRO A 14 3.63 -3.01 12.39
C PRO A 14 3.32 -3.98 11.24
N ASN A 15 3.05 -3.43 10.05
CA ASN A 15 2.92 -4.20 8.82
C ASN A 15 4.31 -4.45 8.18
N PHE A 16 4.97 -5.55 8.60
CA PHE A 16 6.33 -5.88 8.15
C PHE A 16 6.45 -6.08 6.63
N ALA A 17 5.39 -6.54 5.96
CA ALA A 17 5.38 -6.70 4.51
C ALA A 17 5.52 -5.34 3.81
N LEU A 18 4.69 -4.37 4.18
CA LEU A 18 4.78 -3.00 3.65
C LEU A 18 6.09 -2.33 4.01
N MET A 19 6.62 -2.55 5.22
CA MET A 19 7.93 -2.01 5.62
C MET A 19 9.06 -2.54 4.72
N ARG A 20 9.11 -3.85 4.46
CA ARG A 20 10.13 -4.45 3.59
C ARG A 20 9.99 -3.99 2.15
N LEU A 21 8.77 -3.93 1.64
CA LEU A 21 8.48 -3.43 0.29
C LEU A 21 8.90 -1.97 0.15
N SER A 22 8.56 -1.13 1.13
CA SER A 22 8.97 0.27 1.18
C SER A 22 10.48 0.41 1.11
N ALA A 23 11.23 -0.32 1.95
CA ALA A 23 12.69 -0.31 1.93
C ALA A 23 13.26 -0.77 0.57
N CYS A 24 12.71 -1.85 -0.01
CA CYS A 24 13.16 -2.39 -1.29
C CYS A 24 12.98 -1.39 -2.44
N TYR A 25 11.82 -0.78 -2.55
CA TYR A 25 11.55 0.19 -3.62
C TYR A 25 12.29 1.52 -3.40
N LYS A 26 12.43 1.98 -2.16
CA LYS A 26 13.27 3.14 -1.85
C LYS A 26 14.74 2.89 -2.20
N ALA A 27 15.26 1.69 -1.93
CA ALA A 27 16.64 1.31 -2.30
C ALA A 27 16.86 1.30 -3.83
N LYS A 28 15.80 1.06 -4.61
CA LYS A 28 15.82 1.17 -6.08
C LYS A 28 15.66 2.60 -6.60
N GLY A 29 15.53 3.60 -5.72
CA GLY A 29 15.35 5.00 -6.09
C GLY A 29 13.91 5.39 -6.41
N HIS A 30 12.92 4.58 -6.05
CA HIS A 30 11.50 4.93 -6.23
C HIS A 30 10.97 5.75 -5.05
N ARG A 31 9.96 6.57 -5.32
CA ARG A 31 9.26 7.37 -4.32
C ARG A 31 8.17 6.52 -3.69
N VAL A 32 8.28 6.26 -2.39
CA VAL A 32 7.31 5.45 -1.65
C VAL A 32 6.71 6.28 -0.53
N GLU A 33 5.40 6.43 -0.54
CA GLU A 33 4.61 7.16 0.44
C GLU A 33 3.30 6.43 0.76
N TRP A 34 2.63 6.82 1.84
CA TRP A 34 1.30 6.30 2.14
C TRP A 34 0.31 6.80 1.08
N ALA A 35 -0.55 5.90 0.59
CA ALA A 35 -1.49 6.23 -0.46
C ALA A 35 -2.51 7.27 0.04
N ALA A 36 -2.65 8.37 -0.71
CA ALA A 36 -3.59 9.44 -0.43
C ALA A 36 -4.61 9.58 -1.58
N PRO A 37 -5.91 9.83 -1.29
CA PRO A 37 -6.97 9.89 -2.31
C PRO A 37 -6.83 10.99 -3.37
N ARG A 38 -5.90 11.94 -3.19
CA ARG A 38 -5.67 13.07 -4.11
C ARG A 38 -4.40 12.92 -4.95
N GLN A 39 -3.73 11.79 -4.85
CA GLN A 39 -2.41 11.60 -5.42
C GLN A 39 -2.43 10.42 -6.41
N ARG A 40 -1.78 10.62 -7.56
CA ARG A 40 -1.67 9.60 -8.59
C ARG A 40 -0.45 8.73 -8.36
N TYR A 41 -0.65 7.42 -8.37
CA TYR A 41 0.40 6.43 -8.16
C TYR A 41 0.57 5.54 -9.38
N ASP A 42 1.82 5.20 -9.71
CA ASP A 42 2.10 4.18 -10.73
C ASP A 42 1.73 2.80 -10.19
N LYS A 43 1.99 2.58 -8.90
CA LYS A 43 1.76 1.31 -8.22
C LYS A 43 1.28 1.54 -6.80
N VAL A 44 0.27 0.80 -6.37
CA VAL A 44 -0.16 0.74 -4.96
C VAL A 44 0.11 -0.65 -4.42
N LEU A 45 0.80 -0.71 -3.28
CA LEU A 45 1.07 -1.93 -2.55
C LEU A 45 0.15 -1.94 -1.33
N ALA A 46 -0.81 -2.85 -1.35
CA ALA A 46 -1.74 -3.04 -0.25
C ALA A 46 -1.42 -4.34 0.48
N SER A 47 -1.46 -4.29 1.80
CA SER A 47 -1.34 -5.49 2.61
C SER A 47 -2.41 -5.52 3.68
N LYS A 48 -3.10 -6.67 3.75
CA LYS A 48 -4.09 -7.01 4.76
C LYS A 48 -3.59 -8.21 5.55
N VAL A 49 -3.44 -8.04 6.85
CA VAL A 49 -3.01 -9.06 7.80
C VAL A 49 -4.22 -9.75 8.42
N PHE A 50 -5.27 -8.99 8.77
CA PHE A 50 -6.44 -9.55 9.45
C PHE A 50 -7.63 -9.80 8.53
N THR A 51 -8.37 -10.87 8.78
CA THR A 51 -9.58 -11.22 8.03
C THR A 51 -10.84 -10.49 8.52
N PHE A 52 -10.80 -9.86 9.70
CA PHE A 52 -11.96 -9.25 10.35
C PHE A 52 -12.11 -7.74 10.08
N THR A 53 -11.13 -7.11 9.44
CA THR A 53 -11.19 -5.70 9.06
C THR A 53 -11.93 -5.55 7.72
N PRO A 54 -12.64 -4.44 7.49
CA PRO A 54 -13.24 -4.17 6.18
C PRO A 54 -12.17 -4.04 5.10
N ASP A 55 -12.54 -4.31 3.84
CA ASP A 55 -11.63 -4.07 2.72
C ASP A 55 -11.43 -2.57 2.48
N TYR A 56 -10.26 -2.21 1.95
CA TYR A 56 -9.94 -0.84 1.61
C TYR A 56 -10.60 -0.46 0.27
N ASP A 57 -11.20 0.71 0.21
CA ASP A 57 -11.78 1.24 -1.02
C ASP A 57 -10.67 1.80 -1.93
N TYR A 58 -10.24 0.97 -2.88
CA TYR A 58 -9.21 1.33 -3.86
C TYR A 58 -9.74 2.27 -4.96
N ASP A 59 -11.05 2.43 -5.13
CA ASP A 59 -11.62 3.32 -6.15
C ASP A 59 -11.39 4.80 -5.79
N LEU A 60 -11.03 5.07 -4.53
CA LEU A 60 -10.58 6.39 -4.07
C LEU A 60 -9.16 6.75 -4.53
N LEU A 61 -8.40 5.83 -5.12
CA LEU A 61 -7.02 6.04 -5.53
C LEU A 61 -6.92 6.10 -7.06
N ASP A 62 -6.25 7.14 -7.59
CA ASP A 62 -5.85 7.19 -9.00
C ASP A 62 -4.55 6.37 -9.18
N VAL A 63 -4.69 5.09 -9.55
CA VAL A 63 -3.57 4.15 -9.64
C VAL A 63 -3.60 3.31 -10.91
N GLY A 64 -2.42 3.09 -11.50
CA GLY A 64 -2.26 2.20 -12.67
C GLY A 64 -2.26 0.71 -12.31
N GLU A 65 -1.53 0.32 -11.26
CA GLU A 65 -1.41 -1.08 -10.82
C GLU A 65 -1.60 -1.22 -9.31
N VAL A 66 -2.47 -2.14 -8.88
CA VAL A 66 -2.65 -2.48 -7.45
C VAL A 66 -2.14 -3.88 -7.18
N VAL A 67 -1.17 -4.01 -6.28
CA VAL A 67 -0.66 -5.28 -5.78
C VAL A 67 -1.18 -5.48 -4.36
N ARG A 68 -1.99 -6.52 -4.17
CA ARG A 68 -2.58 -6.88 -2.86
C ARG A 68 -1.88 -8.12 -2.31
N GLY A 69 -1.82 -8.24 -0.99
CA GLY A 69 -1.15 -9.36 -0.35
C GLY A 69 -1.59 -9.58 1.09
N GLY A 70 -1.48 -10.83 1.55
CA GLY A 70 -1.95 -11.27 2.85
C GLY A 70 -3.30 -11.94 2.75
N THR A 71 -4.27 -11.52 3.57
CA THR A 71 -5.59 -12.17 3.69
C THR A 71 -6.70 -11.49 2.88
N GLY A 72 -6.40 -10.41 2.15
CA GLY A 72 -7.29 -9.74 1.19
C GLY A 72 -6.53 -8.82 0.23
#